data_AF-A0A415WCV5-F1
#
_entry.id   AF-A0A415WCV5-F1
#
_cell.length_a   1.000
_cell.length_b   1.000
_cell.length_c   1.000
_cell.angle_alpha   90.00
_cell.angle_beta   90.00
_cell.angle_gamma   90.00
#
_symmetry.space_group_name_H-M   'P 1'
#
loop_
_entity.id
_entity.type
_entity.pdbx_description
1 polymer ?
#
loop_
_entity_poly.entity_id
_entity_poly.type
_entity_poly.pdbx_seq_one_letter_code
_entity_poly.pdbx_strand_id
1 'polypeptide(L)'
;MKRVILRVMMLVAMASAAVTMSVHTSSKEVKASEKGDAVVEYAKNFVGNRYRYGGSSLTNGTDCSGFTRGVYKKFGKRLPHSSSAQRRYGKKVKGGIKNAQAGDLICYSGHVAIYMGNNKIVHASNSAPYPRGGIKISNNARYRRIVTVRRIVK
;
A
#
# COMPACT_ATOMS: atom_id res chain seq x y z
N MET A 1 1.22 -11.33 -78.36
CA MET A 1 -0.19 -11.62 -78.01
C MET A 1 -0.20 -12.72 -76.95
N LYS A 2 -0.86 -12.49 -75.78
CA LYS A 2 -1.58 -13.44 -74.89
C LYS A 2 -0.95 -14.84 -74.66
N ARG A 3 -0.71 -15.42 -73.47
CA ARG A 3 -1.12 -15.23 -72.05
C ARG A 3 -0.33 -16.27 -71.20
N VAL A 4 0.04 -15.91 -69.96
CA VAL A 4 -0.14 -16.63 -68.66
C VAL A 4 0.42 -18.08 -68.57
N ILE A 5 1.22 -18.49 -67.56
CA ILE A 5 0.76 -19.00 -66.24
C ILE A 5 1.87 -18.90 -65.17
N LEU A 6 1.47 -18.29 -64.05
CA LEU A 6 2.08 -18.20 -62.73
C LEU A 6 1.73 -19.46 -61.90
N ARG A 7 2.68 -20.05 -61.16
CA ARG A 7 2.41 -20.85 -59.93
C ARG A 7 3.53 -20.66 -58.91
N VAL A 8 3.34 -19.74 -57.95
CA VAL A 8 2.92 -19.99 -56.54
C VAL A 8 4.11 -20.39 -55.66
N MET A 9 4.74 -19.39 -55.03
CA MET A 9 5.43 -19.56 -53.76
C MET A 9 4.45 -19.14 -52.66
N MET A 10 3.97 -20.11 -51.89
CA MET A 10 3.16 -19.86 -50.70
C MET A 10 4.14 -19.58 -49.55
N LEU A 11 4.33 -18.31 -49.20
CA LEU A 11 4.99 -17.92 -47.95
C LEU A 11 3.91 -17.43 -46.99
N VAL A 12 3.65 -18.23 -45.95
CA VAL A 12 2.77 -17.83 -44.84
C VAL A 12 3.57 -16.91 -43.93
N ALA A 13 3.27 -15.61 -43.96
CA ALA A 13 3.74 -14.67 -42.95
C ALA A 13 2.73 -14.63 -41.79
N MET A 14 3.14 -15.09 -40.61
CA MET A 14 2.38 -14.88 -39.37
C MET A 14 2.44 -13.40 -39.00
N ALA A 15 1.31 -12.70 -39.09
CA ALA A 15 1.17 -11.36 -38.55
C ALA A 15 0.79 -11.45 -37.06
N SER A 16 1.71 -11.05 -36.17
CA SER A 16 1.41 -10.81 -34.76
C SER A 16 0.63 -9.50 -34.62
N ALA A 17 -0.67 -9.58 -34.31
CA ALA A 17 -1.46 -8.42 -33.94
C ALA A 17 -1.10 -7.98 -32.51
N ALA A 18 -0.35 -6.88 -32.38
CA ALA A 18 -0.16 -6.21 -31.11
C ALA A 18 -1.46 -5.50 -30.71
N VAL A 19 -2.20 -6.09 -29.77
CA VAL A 19 -3.34 -5.44 -29.11
C VAL A 19 -2.79 -4.34 -28.21
N THR A 20 -2.89 -3.10 -28.66
CA THR A 20 -2.62 -1.92 -27.83
C THR A 20 -3.82 -1.67 -26.91
N MET A 21 -3.73 -2.14 -25.68
CA MET A 21 -4.67 -1.78 -24.61
C MET A 21 -4.43 -0.31 -24.24
N SER A 22 -5.25 0.59 -24.77
CA SER A 22 -5.28 1.99 -24.32
C SER A 22 -5.92 2.04 -22.93
N VAL A 23 -5.10 1.91 -21.90
CA VAL A 23 -5.55 2.08 -20.51
C VAL A 23 -5.64 3.58 -20.23
N HIS A 24 -6.83 4.15 -20.36
CA HIS A 24 -7.15 5.49 -19.87
C HIS A 24 -7.25 5.50 -18.34
N THR A 25 -6.11 5.41 -17.65
CA THR A 25 -6.05 5.68 -16.21
C THR A 25 -5.81 7.17 -16.01
N SER A 26 -6.74 7.83 -15.32
CA SER A 26 -6.62 9.22 -14.91
C SER A 26 -5.27 9.46 -14.20
N SER A 27 -4.47 10.39 -14.71
CA SER A 27 -3.11 10.71 -14.24
C SER A 27 -3.01 11.06 -12.74
N LYS A 28 -4.13 11.37 -12.08
CA LYS A 28 -4.22 11.57 -10.62
C LYS A 28 -4.19 10.29 -9.80
N GLU A 29 -4.71 9.17 -10.30
CA GLU A 29 -4.70 7.90 -9.57
C GLU A 29 -3.34 7.22 -9.63
N VAL A 30 -2.63 7.34 -10.76
CA VAL A 30 -1.28 6.79 -10.93
C VAL A 30 -0.29 7.45 -9.96
N LYS A 31 -0.28 8.79 -9.88
CA LYS A 31 0.60 9.53 -8.94
C LYS A 31 0.28 9.28 -7.46
N ALA A 32 -0.97 8.97 -7.13
CA ALA A 32 -1.37 8.62 -5.77
C ALA A 32 -0.88 7.24 -5.35
N SER A 33 -0.88 6.27 -6.27
CA SER A 33 -0.26 4.96 -6.07
C SER A 33 1.24 5.12 -5.79
N GLU A 34 1.96 5.88 -6.61
CA GLU A 34 3.41 6.05 -6.50
C GLU A 34 3.86 6.54 -5.11
N LYS A 35 3.15 7.53 -4.53
CA LYS A 35 3.47 8.00 -3.17
C LYS A 35 3.05 7.01 -2.08
N GLY A 36 1.96 6.28 -2.30
CA GLY A 36 1.51 5.21 -1.42
C GLY A 36 2.54 4.09 -1.31
N ASP A 37 3.09 3.67 -2.45
CA ASP A 37 4.14 2.66 -2.54
C ASP A 37 5.42 3.14 -1.86
N ALA A 38 5.81 4.40 -2.06
CA ALA A 38 6.96 4.98 -1.36
C ALA A 38 6.79 4.99 0.17
N VAL A 39 5.57 5.24 0.68
CA VAL A 39 5.26 5.13 2.11
C VAL A 39 5.48 3.70 2.62
N VAL A 40 5.04 2.70 1.84
CA VAL A 40 5.21 1.29 2.19
C VAL A 40 6.67 0.89 2.19
N GLU A 41 7.44 1.25 1.16
CA GLU A 41 8.88 0.96 1.10
C GLU A 41 9.64 1.61 2.26
N TYR A 42 9.34 2.86 2.59
CA TYR A 42 9.94 3.50 3.76
C TYR A 42 9.59 2.77 5.07
N ALA A 43 8.33 2.36 5.22
CA ALA A 43 7.86 1.63 6.40
C ALA A 43 8.55 0.27 6.58
N LYS A 44 8.87 -0.43 5.47
CA LYS A 44 9.55 -1.74 5.49
C LYS A 44 10.94 -1.68 6.10
N ASN A 45 11.65 -0.56 5.99
CA ASN A 45 13.00 -0.38 6.56
C ASN A 45 13.05 -0.54 8.09
N PHE A 46 11.91 -0.51 8.76
CA PHE A 46 11.82 -0.62 10.22
C PHE A 46 11.25 -1.97 10.67
N VAL A 47 10.91 -2.87 9.74
CA VAL A 47 10.46 -4.22 10.06
C VAL A 47 11.55 -4.93 10.87
N GLY A 48 11.13 -5.60 11.94
CA GLY A 48 12.04 -6.22 12.92
C GLY A 48 12.33 -5.33 14.12
N ASN A 49 12.07 -4.02 14.09
CA ASN A 49 12.32 -3.16 15.26
C ASN A 49 11.24 -3.33 16.34
N ARG A 50 11.63 -3.04 17.59
CA ARG A 50 10.83 -3.36 18.79
C ARG A 50 9.52 -2.54 18.89
N TYR A 51 8.48 -3.17 19.44
CA TYR A 51 7.29 -2.46 19.92
C TYR A 51 7.54 -1.88 21.32
N ARG A 52 7.17 -0.62 21.53
CA ARG A 52 7.17 0.02 22.85
C ARG A 52 5.91 0.85 23.01
N TYR A 53 5.07 0.53 24.00
CA TYR A 53 3.84 1.29 24.29
C TYR A 53 4.18 2.76 24.55
N GLY A 54 3.47 3.70 23.92
CA GLY A 54 3.76 5.13 23.99
C GLY A 54 5.05 5.55 23.26
N GLY A 55 5.73 4.62 22.58
CA GLY A 55 6.97 4.90 21.87
C GLY A 55 6.75 5.64 20.55
N SER A 56 7.71 6.48 20.17
CA SER A 56 7.75 7.21 18.88
C SER A 56 9.04 6.99 18.09
N SER A 57 9.97 6.16 18.58
CA SER A 57 11.24 5.93 17.89
C SER A 57 11.13 4.74 16.95
N LEU A 58 11.31 4.97 15.66
CA LEU A 58 11.24 3.89 14.66
C LEU A 58 12.36 2.85 14.81
N THR A 59 13.44 3.19 15.52
CA THR A 59 14.60 2.31 15.75
C THR A 59 14.70 1.82 17.19
N ASN A 60 14.41 2.68 18.19
CA ASN A 60 14.55 2.36 19.61
C ASN A 60 13.23 1.94 20.28
N GLY A 61 12.17 1.78 19.51
CA GLY A 61 10.87 1.29 19.97
C GLY A 61 9.72 2.26 19.77
N THR A 62 8.63 1.73 19.23
CA THR A 62 7.44 2.50 18.87
C THR A 62 6.15 1.71 19.09
N ASP A 63 5.03 2.40 19.29
CA ASP A 63 3.71 1.77 19.24
C ASP A 63 3.08 1.87 17.85
N CYS A 64 1.87 1.34 17.67
CA CYS A 64 1.19 1.31 16.36
C CYS A 64 1.00 2.72 15.76
N SER A 65 0.61 3.69 16.57
CA SER A 65 0.35 5.06 16.16
C SER A 65 1.63 5.91 16.11
N GLY A 66 2.61 5.62 16.95
CA GLY A 66 3.94 6.20 16.88
C GLY A 66 4.67 5.77 15.61
N PHE A 67 4.52 4.50 15.21
CA PHE A 67 5.07 3.96 13.97
C PHE A 67 4.52 4.68 12.74
N THR A 68 3.21 4.71 12.59
CA THR A 68 2.55 5.41 11.48
C THR A 68 2.94 6.90 11.48
N ARG A 69 2.89 7.56 12.65
CA ARG A 69 3.32 8.96 12.79
C ARG A 69 4.76 9.18 12.29
N GLY A 70 5.70 8.33 12.71
CA GLY A 70 7.10 8.41 12.29
C GLY A 70 7.26 8.21 10.78
N VAL A 71 6.60 7.20 10.22
CA VAL A 71 6.60 6.93 8.77
C VAL A 71 6.08 8.14 7.99
N TYR A 72 4.89 8.64 8.33
CA TYR A 72 4.27 9.76 7.60
C TYR A 72 4.98 11.10 7.81
N LYS A 73 5.73 11.28 8.90
CA LYS A 73 6.57 12.47 9.11
C LYS A 73 7.60 12.65 7.98
N LYS A 74 8.18 11.56 7.46
CA LYS A 74 9.12 11.60 6.32
C LYS A 74 8.48 12.17 5.05
N PHE A 75 7.16 12.00 4.90
CA PHE A 75 6.37 12.48 3.77
C PHE A 75 5.66 13.83 4.08
N GLY A 76 6.14 14.55 5.09
CA GLY A 76 5.61 15.88 5.47
C GLY A 76 4.22 15.84 6.12
N LYS A 77 3.76 14.68 6.60
CA LYS A 77 2.43 14.51 7.20
C LYS A 77 2.55 14.34 8.72
N ARG A 78 2.00 15.30 9.47
CA ARG A 78 2.01 15.32 10.94
C ARG A 78 0.76 14.64 11.47
N LEU A 79 0.88 13.37 11.88
CA LEU A 79 -0.21 12.63 12.52
C LEU A 79 -0.18 12.79 14.05
N PRO A 80 -1.33 12.68 14.74
CA PRO A 80 -1.36 12.56 16.18
C PRO A 80 -0.81 11.19 16.60
N HIS A 81 -0.30 11.09 17.82
CA HIS A 81 0.18 9.81 18.39
C HIS A 81 -0.97 8.94 18.89
N SER A 82 -2.22 9.40 18.85
CA SER A 82 -3.37 8.56 19.19
C SER A 82 -3.92 7.83 17.96
N SER A 83 -3.98 6.50 18.01
CA SER A 83 -4.59 5.68 16.95
C SER A 83 -6.07 5.99 16.73
N SER A 84 -6.80 6.40 17.78
CA SER A 84 -8.20 6.84 17.67
C SER A 84 -8.31 8.19 16.98
N ALA A 85 -7.39 9.13 17.25
CA ALA A 85 -7.34 10.43 16.58
C ALA A 85 -6.96 10.31 15.09
N GLN A 86 -6.04 9.39 14.74
CA GLN A 86 -5.64 9.14 13.36
C GLN A 86 -6.81 8.70 12.45
N ARG A 87 -7.89 8.12 13.01
CA ARG A 87 -9.11 7.76 12.26
C ARG A 87 -9.79 8.94 11.56
N ARG A 88 -9.49 10.17 11.99
CA ARG A 88 -10.05 11.41 11.43
C ARG A 88 -9.09 12.12 10.49
N TYR A 89 -7.84 11.66 10.35
CA TYR A 89 -6.83 12.30 9.51
C TYR A 89 -6.93 11.89 8.03
N GLY A 90 -6.47 12.78 7.15
CA GLY A 90 -6.54 12.58 5.70
C GLY A 90 -7.97 12.45 5.17
N LYS A 91 -8.14 11.80 4.03
CA LYS A 91 -9.46 11.59 3.40
C LYS A 91 -10.00 10.21 3.75
N LYS A 92 -11.30 10.10 4.09
CA LYS A 92 -11.97 8.79 4.22
C LYS A 92 -11.98 8.09 2.86
N VAL A 93 -11.54 6.83 2.82
CA VAL A 93 -11.66 5.99 1.63
C VAL A 93 -13.08 5.44 1.57
N LYS A 94 -13.90 5.96 0.65
CA LYS A 94 -15.25 5.43 0.40
C LYS A 94 -15.13 3.99 -0.08
N GLY A 95 -15.99 3.11 0.42
CA GLY A 95 -15.88 1.66 0.20
C GLY A 95 -14.91 0.95 1.14
N GLY A 96 -14.13 1.68 1.94
CA GLY A 96 -13.21 1.10 2.91
C GLY A 96 -12.09 0.31 2.24
N ILE A 97 -11.77 -0.85 2.81
CA ILE A 97 -10.63 -1.68 2.41
C ILE A 97 -10.69 -2.14 0.94
N LYS A 98 -11.89 -2.27 0.34
CA LYS A 98 -12.04 -2.66 -1.07
C LYS A 98 -11.45 -1.65 -2.05
N ASN A 99 -11.39 -0.38 -1.63
CA ASN A 99 -10.82 0.73 -2.41
C ASN A 99 -9.52 1.25 -1.77
N ALA A 100 -8.96 0.51 -0.81
CA ALA A 100 -7.71 0.89 -0.17
C ALA A 100 -6.55 0.75 -1.14
N GLN A 101 -5.63 1.71 -1.07
CA GLN A 101 -4.41 1.77 -1.85
C GLN A 101 -3.21 1.65 -0.91
N ALA A 102 -2.06 1.25 -1.45
CA ALA A 102 -0.82 1.24 -0.70
C ALA A 102 -0.61 2.59 0.01
N GLY A 103 -0.13 2.58 1.25
CA GLY A 103 0.04 3.79 2.04
C GLY A 103 -1.26 4.41 2.56
N ASP A 104 -2.40 3.72 2.50
CA ASP A 104 -3.57 4.08 3.31
C ASP A 104 -3.41 3.57 4.76
N LEU A 105 -3.97 4.30 5.73
CA LEU A 105 -4.11 3.79 7.09
C LEU A 105 -5.31 2.86 7.19
N ILE A 106 -5.09 1.67 7.77
CA ILE A 106 -6.14 0.77 8.23
C ILE A 106 -6.31 0.98 9.73
N CYS A 107 -7.46 1.51 10.13
CA CYS A 107 -7.73 1.81 11.53
C CYS A 107 -8.66 0.78 12.15
N TYR A 108 -8.31 0.29 13.34
CA TYR A 108 -9.09 -0.65 14.15
C TYR A 108 -9.44 -0.01 15.50
N SER A 109 -10.25 -0.70 16.31
CA SER A 109 -10.38 -0.33 17.74
C SER A 109 -9.03 -0.53 18.46
N GLY A 110 -8.46 0.54 19.00
CA GLY A 110 -7.18 0.52 19.72
C GLY A 110 -5.91 0.27 18.87
N HIS A 111 -5.99 0.23 17.53
CA HIS A 111 -4.84 -0.10 16.68
C HIS A 111 -4.89 0.61 15.34
N VAL A 112 -3.73 0.77 14.70
CA VAL A 112 -3.60 1.32 13.34
C VAL A 112 -2.45 0.65 12.60
N ALA A 113 -2.58 0.51 11.28
CA ALA A 113 -1.60 -0.09 10.40
C ALA A 113 -1.52 0.66 9.06
N ILE A 114 -0.46 0.43 8.28
CA ILE A 114 -0.32 0.94 6.90
C ILE A 114 -0.66 -0.20 5.93
N TYR A 115 -1.56 0.06 4.99
CA TYR A 115 -1.94 -0.90 3.94
C TYR A 115 -0.82 -1.01 2.90
N MET A 116 -0.53 -2.23 2.48
CA MET A 116 0.52 -2.54 1.50
C MET A 116 -0.06 -3.01 0.15
N GLY A 117 -1.38 -2.98 -0.02
CA GLY A 117 -2.04 -3.72 -1.10
C GLY A 117 -2.21 -5.20 -0.78
N ASN A 118 -2.99 -5.90 -1.61
CA ASN A 118 -3.16 -7.36 -1.56
C ASN A 118 -3.52 -7.92 -0.17
N ASN A 119 -4.38 -7.23 0.57
CA ASN A 119 -4.77 -7.59 1.94
C ASN A 119 -3.59 -7.67 2.94
N LYS A 120 -2.44 -7.06 2.65
CA LYS A 120 -1.27 -7.02 3.51
C LYS A 120 -1.17 -5.68 4.25
N ILE A 121 -0.59 -5.71 5.45
CA ILE A 121 -0.31 -4.51 6.26
C ILE A 121 1.08 -4.56 6.87
N VAL A 122 1.67 -3.38 7.09
CA VAL A 122 2.82 -3.19 7.97
C VAL A 122 2.40 -2.40 9.21
N HIS A 123 2.78 -2.88 10.40
CA HIS A 123 2.37 -2.28 11.67
C HIS A 123 3.34 -2.60 12.82
N ALA A 124 3.40 -1.74 13.83
CA ALA A 124 3.99 -2.10 15.12
C ALA A 124 2.93 -2.76 16.02
N SER A 125 3.18 -3.98 16.48
CA SER A 125 2.23 -4.78 17.25
C SER A 125 2.91 -5.51 18.41
N ASN A 126 2.21 -5.61 19.54
CA ASN A 126 2.61 -6.37 20.72
C ASN A 126 1.93 -7.74 20.81
N SER A 127 1.38 -8.26 19.70
CA SER A 127 0.66 -9.55 19.69
C SER A 127 1.53 -10.78 20.01
N ALA A 128 2.85 -10.59 20.12
CA ALA A 128 3.82 -11.58 20.58
C ALA A 128 5.01 -10.84 21.22
N PRO A 129 5.79 -11.49 22.10
CA PRO A 129 7.03 -10.91 22.61
C PRO A 129 8.02 -10.62 21.48
N TYR A 130 8.81 -9.55 21.64
CA TYR A 130 9.95 -9.28 20.74
C TYR A 130 10.95 -10.45 20.78
N PRO A 131 11.53 -10.90 19.65
CA PRO A 131 11.45 -10.32 18.29
C PRO A 131 10.29 -10.80 17.40
N ARG A 132 9.40 -11.67 17.90
CA ARG A 132 8.22 -12.13 17.13
C ARG A 132 7.13 -11.04 17.02
N GLY A 133 7.08 -10.14 18.00
CA GLY A 133 6.34 -8.88 17.96
C GLY A 133 7.14 -7.75 17.29
N GLY A 134 6.77 -6.50 17.57
CA GLY A 134 7.44 -5.34 16.98
C GLY A 134 6.81 -4.87 15.69
N ILE A 135 7.60 -4.18 14.87
CA ILE A 135 7.20 -3.77 13.53
C ILE A 135 7.29 -4.99 12.62
N LYS A 136 6.17 -5.37 12.01
CA LYS A 136 6.07 -6.56 11.18
C LYS A 136 5.08 -6.38 10.04
N ILE A 137 5.17 -7.30 9.08
CA ILE A 137 4.19 -7.45 8.02
C ILE A 137 3.20 -8.56 8.41
N SER A 138 1.92 -8.31 8.21
CA SER A 138 0.87 -9.31 8.35
C SER A 138 0.13 -9.50 7.02
N ASN A 139 -0.11 -10.75 6.63
CA ASN A 139 -0.76 -11.11 5.36
C ASN A 139 -2.31 -11.05 5.40
N ASN A 140 -2.87 -10.43 6.44
CA ASN A 140 -4.31 -10.27 6.59
C ASN A 140 -4.65 -8.92 7.24
N ALA A 141 -5.05 -7.94 6.43
CA ALA A 141 -5.51 -6.63 6.90
C ALA A 141 -6.83 -6.71 7.69
N ARG A 142 -7.56 -7.82 7.58
CA ARG A 142 -8.86 -8.06 8.21
C ARG A 142 -8.78 -8.91 9.47
N TYR A 143 -7.57 -9.18 9.98
CA TYR A 143 -7.37 -9.93 11.24
C TYR A 143 -8.09 -9.30 12.46
N ARG A 144 -8.48 -8.03 12.35
CA ARG A 144 -9.35 -7.31 13.30
C ARG A 144 -10.43 -6.55 12.53
N ARG A 145 -11.55 -6.25 13.18
CA ARG A 145 -12.63 -5.43 12.61
C ARG A 145 -12.10 -4.03 12.26
N ILE A 146 -12.12 -3.71 10.97
CA ILE A 146 -11.73 -2.39 10.44
C ILE A 146 -12.82 -1.37 10.81
N VAL A 147 -12.42 -0.27 11.45
CA VAL A 147 -13.30 0.85 11.78
C VAL A 147 -13.37 1.84 10.61
N THR A 148 -12.23 2.18 10.01
CA THR A 148 -12.17 3.08 8.86
C THR A 148 -10.85 2.92 8.12
N VAL A 149 -10.83 3.36 6.86
CA VAL A 149 -9.63 3.45 6.02
C VAL A 149 -9.40 4.91 5.66
N ARG A 150 -8.17 5.40 5.87
CA ARG A 150 -7.80 6.81 5.68
C ARG A 150 -6.65 6.98 4.71
N ARG A 151 -6.87 7.78 3.66
CA ARG A 151 -5.86 8.16 2.68
C ARG A 151 -5.12 9.40 3.14
N ILE A 152 -3.83 9.25 3.40
CA ILE A 152 -2.98 10.30 3.99
C ILE A 152 -2.15 11.02 2.92
N VAL A 153 -1.69 10.28 1.90
CA VAL A 153 -0.95 10.81 0.75
C VAL A 153 -1.80 10.70 -0.52
N LYS A 154 -1.53 11.60 -1.48
CA LYS A 154 -2.17 11.69 -2.80
C LYS A 154 -1.09 11.75 -3.86
#